data_AF-A0A0X8GZP3-F1
#
_entry.id   AF-A0A0X8GZP3-F1
#
_cell.length_a   1.000
_cell.length_b   1.000
_cell.length_c   1.000
_cell.angle_alpha   90.00
_cell.angle_beta   90.00
_cell.angle_gamma   90.00
#
_symmetry.space_group_name_H-M   'P 1'
#
loop_
_entity.id
_entity.type
_entity.pdbx_description
1 polymer ?
#
loop_
_entity_poly.entity_id
_entity_poly.type
_entity_poly.pdbx_seq_one_letter_code
_entity_poly.pdbx_strand_id
1 'polypeptide(L)'
;MLELFVSLFHDLFIFTKFEKLDDFSSRKDFIKYITYLYLITTFSCILFSIGCLNLFNTVRFFHPVSFIFALTFIPVSIFVITFGYRHLNKTYKI
;
A
#
# COMPACT_ATOMS: atom_id res chain seq x y z
N MET A 1 -6.24 -12.21 -11.98
CA MET A 1 -5.02 -11.36 -11.91
C MET A 1 -5.34 -9.92 -12.31
N LEU A 2 -5.79 -9.67 -13.55
CA LEU A 2 -6.13 -8.31 -14.00
C LEU A 2 -7.28 -7.66 -13.19
N GLU A 3 -8.36 -8.42 -12.92
CA GLU A 3 -9.48 -7.95 -12.07
C GLU A 3 -9.04 -7.57 -10.66
N LEU A 4 -8.05 -8.28 -10.12
CA LEU A 4 -7.50 -8.00 -8.79
C LEU A 4 -6.72 -6.67 -8.82
N PHE A 5 -5.95 -6.42 -9.88
CA PHE A 5 -5.30 -5.12 -10.10
C PHE A 5 -6.29 -3.98 -10.31
N VAL A 6 -7.36 -4.19 -11.09
CA VAL A 6 -8.40 -3.17 -11.31
C VAL A 6 -9.14 -2.86 -10.00
N SER A 7 -9.45 -3.88 -9.20
CA SER A 7 -10.00 -3.69 -7.85
C SER A 7 -9.04 -2.94 -6.94
N LEU A 8 -7.75 -3.28 -6.95
CA LEU A 8 -6.70 -2.59 -6.18
C LEU A 8 -6.60 -1.11 -6.56
N PHE A 9 -6.64 -0.79 -7.86
CA PHE A 9 -6.58 0.58 -8.37
C PHE A 9 -7.86 1.38 -8.08
N HIS A 10 -9.03 0.74 -8.14
CA HIS A 10 -10.30 1.36 -7.79
C HIS A 10 -10.36 1.69 -6.30
N ASP A 11 -9.91 0.77 -5.44
CA ASP A 11 -9.76 1.00 -4.01
C ASP A 11 -8.75 2.15 -3.76
N LEU A 12 -7.63 2.17 -4.51
CA LEU A 12 -6.64 3.27 -4.53
C LEU A 12 -7.20 4.63 -4.90
N PHE A 13 -8.13 4.71 -5.84
CA PHE A 13 -8.73 5.97 -6.28
C PHE A 13 -9.75 6.49 -5.26
N ILE A 14 -10.50 5.59 -4.61
CA ILE A 14 -11.42 5.93 -3.52
C ILE A 14 -10.67 6.44 -2.28
N PHE A 15 -9.41 6.02 -2.06
CA PHE A 15 -8.57 6.42 -0.92
C PHE A 15 -8.21 7.93 -0.83
N THR A 16 -8.59 8.79 -1.78
CA THR A 16 -8.45 10.26 -1.62
C THR A 16 -9.61 10.92 -0.89
N LYS A 17 -10.70 10.19 -0.61
CA LYS A 17 -11.76 10.68 0.28
C LYS A 17 -11.32 10.51 1.73
N PHE A 18 -10.68 11.54 2.26
CA PHE A 18 -10.41 11.68 3.69
C PHE A 18 -11.69 11.45 4.51
N GLU A 19 -11.68 10.43 5.36
CA GLU A 19 -12.71 10.20 6.38
C GLU A 19 -12.65 11.33 7.41
N LYS A 20 -13.80 11.91 7.73
CA LYS A 20 -13.88 13.07 8.61
C LYS A 20 -13.73 12.61 10.06
N LEU A 21 -13.25 13.49 10.94
CA LEU A 21 -13.12 13.19 12.38
C LEU A 21 -14.44 12.69 13.00
N ASP A 22 -15.57 13.13 12.43
CA ASP A 22 -16.93 12.80 12.85
C ASP A 22 -17.30 11.31 12.63
N ASP A 23 -16.55 10.59 11.80
CA ASP A 23 -16.75 9.16 11.53
C ASP A 23 -16.16 8.26 12.64
N PHE A 24 -15.43 8.83 13.61
CA PHE A 24 -14.74 8.09 14.66
C PHE A 24 -15.38 8.30 16.04
N SER A 25 -15.49 7.22 16.82
CA SER A 25 -16.02 7.22 18.20
C SER A 25 -15.24 8.11 19.17
N SER A 26 -13.97 8.37 18.89
CA SER A 26 -13.05 9.09 19.78
C SER A 26 -11.87 9.66 19.02
N ARG A 27 -11.39 10.84 19.44
CA ARG A 27 -10.16 11.47 18.94
C ARG A 27 -8.93 10.56 19.09
N LYS A 28 -8.90 9.69 20.11
CA LYS A 28 -7.82 8.72 20.31
C LYS A 28 -7.84 7.63 19.23
N ASP A 29 -9.02 7.20 18.80
CA ASP A 29 -9.18 6.18 17.77
C ASP A 29 -8.82 6.73 16.38
N PHE A 30 -9.19 7.98 16.11
CA PHE A 30 -8.75 8.72 14.93
C PHE A 30 -7.22 8.84 14.84
N ILE A 31 -6.55 9.24 15.93
CA ILE A 31 -5.08 9.37 15.95
C ILE A 31 -4.42 8.00 15.70
N LYS A 32 -4.93 6.93 16.32
CA LYS A 32 -4.43 5.57 16.07
C LYS A 32 -4.63 5.16 14.62
N TYR A 33 -5.82 5.38 14.06
CA TYR A 33 -6.13 5.08 12.66
C TYR A 33 -5.14 5.77 11.72
N ILE A 34 -4.98 7.10 11.85
CA ILE A 34 -4.03 7.86 11.04
C ILE A 34 -2.60 7.34 11.22
N THR A 35 -2.20 7.00 12.44
CA THR A 35 -0.84 6.47 12.71
C THR A 35 -0.60 5.15 11.99
N TYR A 36 -1.56 4.22 12.07
CA TYR A 36 -1.48 2.94 11.37
C TYR A 36 -1.54 3.12 9.85
N LEU A 37 -2.35 4.06 9.36
CA LEU A 37 -2.43 4.45 7.96
C LEU A 37 -1.06 4.88 7.45
N TYR A 38 -0.43 5.84 8.12
CA TYR A 38 0.90 6.32 7.77
C TYR A 38 1.97 5.23 7.85
N LEU A 39 1.91 4.33 8.85
CA LEU A 39 2.84 3.21 8.96
C LEU A 39 2.71 2.25 7.76
N ILE A 40 1.48 1.87 7.40
CA ILE A 40 1.22 0.97 6.26
C ILE A 40 1.66 1.62 4.94
N THR A 41 1.34 2.90 4.74
CA THR A 41 1.74 3.64 3.54
C THR A 41 3.25 3.79 3.45
N THR A 42 3.91 4.14 4.54
CA THR A 42 5.38 4.29 4.57
C THR A 42 6.07 2.96 4.26
N PHE A 43 5.63 1.87 4.89
CA PHE A 43 6.19 0.54 4.64
C PHE A 43 5.96 0.09 3.18
N SER A 44 4.78 0.35 2.63
CA SER A 44 4.48 0.06 1.22
C SER A 44 5.35 0.86 0.27
N CYS A 45 5.57 2.15 0.53
CA CYS A 45 6.46 3.01 -0.27
C CYS A 45 7.92 2.54 -0.24
N ILE A 46 8.40 2.05 0.91
CA ILE A 46 9.75 1.50 1.04
C ILE A 46 9.88 0.24 0.16
N LEU A 47 8.93 -0.69 0.27
CA LEU A 47 8.92 -1.91 -0.55
C LEU A 47 8.84 -1.60 -2.05
N PHE A 48 8.00 -0.64 -2.44
CA PHE A 48 7.88 -0.20 -3.83
C PHE A 48 9.18 0.40 -4.34
N SER A 49 9.83 1.26 -3.54
CA SER A 49 11.11 1.88 -3.90
C SER A 49 12.21 0.84 -4.09
N ILE A 50 12.29 -0.16 -3.20
CA ILE A 50 13.23 -1.30 -3.33
C ILE A 50 12.95 -2.07 -4.62
N GLY A 51 11.68 -2.35 -4.92
CA GLY A 51 11.27 -3.02 -6.15
C GLY A 51 11.68 -2.24 -7.42
N CYS A 52 11.42 -0.93 -7.44
CA CYS A 52 11.78 -0.05 -8.55
C CYS A 52 13.30 0.07 -8.73
N LEU A 53 14.08 0.22 -7.66
CA LEU A 53 15.55 0.25 -7.72
C LEU A 53 16.10 -1.04 -8.34
N ASN A 54 15.55 -2.19 -7.96
CA ASN A 54 15.93 -3.48 -8.52
C ASN A 54 15.52 -3.62 -9.99
N LEU A 55 14.39 -3.04 -10.40
CA LEU A 55 13.97 -2.98 -11.79
C LEU A 55 14.94 -2.13 -12.63
N PHE A 56 15.31 -0.94 -12.15
CA PHE A 56 16.29 -0.07 -12.81
C PHE A 56 17.66 -0.76 -12.98
N ASN A 57 18.13 -1.46 -11.93
CA ASN A 57 19.37 -2.23 -12.00
C ASN A 57 19.29 -3.36 -13.02
N THR A 58 18.13 -4.02 -13.12
CA THR A 58 17.89 -5.06 -14.13
C THR A 58 17.94 -4.50 -15.55
N VAL A 59 17.31 -3.35 -15.79
CA VAL A 59 17.34 -2.70 -17.12
C VAL A 59 18.76 -2.31 -17.52
N ARG A 60 19.60 -1.89 -16.56
CA ARG A 60 20.96 -1.40 -16.84
C ARG A 60 22.01 -2.50 -17.04
N PHE A 61 21.94 -3.59 -16.26
CA PHE A 61 23.00 -4.62 -16.24
C PHE A 61 22.51 -6.06 -16.37
N PHE A 62 21.20 -6.27 -16.57
CA PHE A 62 20.52 -7.57 -16.62
C PHE A 62 20.98 -8.56 -15.54
N HIS A 63 20.61 -8.27 -14.29
CA HIS A 63 20.77 -9.19 -13.17
C HIS A 63 19.45 -9.96 -12.90
N PRO A 64 19.39 -11.28 -13.14
CA PRO A 64 18.16 -12.05 -12.97
C PRO A 64 17.66 -12.07 -11.52
N VAL A 65 18.57 -11.97 -10.55
CA VAL A 65 18.22 -11.82 -9.13
C VAL A 65 17.44 -10.52 -8.92
N SER A 66 17.97 -9.38 -9.36
CA SER A 66 17.29 -8.09 -9.26
C SER A 66 15.92 -8.08 -9.96
N PHE A 67 15.77 -8.81 -11.06
CA PHE A 67 14.48 -8.96 -11.73
C PHE A 67 13.45 -9.68 -10.83
N ILE A 68 13.85 -10.78 -10.18
CA ILE A 68 12.99 -11.51 -9.23
C ILE A 68 12.62 -10.62 -8.04
N PHE A 69 13.57 -9.85 -7.52
CA PHE A 69 13.30 -8.86 -6.47
C PHE A 69 12.28 -7.82 -6.93
N ALA A 70 12.43 -7.23 -8.12
CA ALA A 70 11.45 -6.28 -8.65
C ALA A 70 10.05 -6.89 -8.80
N LEU A 71 9.97 -8.10 -9.37
CA LEU A 71 8.72 -8.85 -9.53
C LEU A 71 8.05 -9.23 -8.20
N THR A 72 8.80 -9.31 -7.11
CA THR A 72 8.24 -9.67 -5.80
C THR A 72 7.85 -8.44 -5.00
N PHE A 73 8.74 -7.46 -4.89
CA PHE A 73 8.56 -6.31 -4.00
C PHE A 73 7.50 -5.33 -4.50
N ILE A 74 7.36 -5.15 -5.82
CA ILE A 74 6.32 -4.26 -6.38
C ILE A 74 4.92 -4.81 -6.08
N PRO A 75 4.55 -6.06 -6.43
CA PRO A 75 3.24 -6.60 -6.07
C PRO A 75 3.01 -6.68 -4.55
N VAL A 76 4.04 -7.01 -3.77
CA VAL A 76 3.92 -7.05 -2.31
C VAL A 76 3.61 -5.66 -1.74
N SER A 77 4.22 -4.59 -2.23
CA SER A 77 3.88 -3.22 -1.79
C SER A 77 2.41 -2.86 -2.06
N ILE A 78 1.88 -3.24 -3.22
CA ILE A 78 0.49 -2.98 -3.61
C ILE A 78 -0.47 -3.84 -2.77
N PHE A 79 -0.07 -5.08 -2.48
CA PHE A 79 -0.83 -5.96 -1.60
C PHE A 79 -0.89 -5.43 -0.17
N VAL A 80 0.25 -5.02 0.39
CA VAL A 80 0.34 -4.47 1.75
C VAL A 80 -0.50 -3.22 1.89
N ILE A 81 -0.42 -2.27 0.94
CA ILE A 81 -1.21 -1.04 1.04
C ILE A 81 -2.70 -1.36 1.00
N THR A 82 -3.14 -2.19 0.06
CA THR A 82 -4.59 -2.43 -0.09
C THR A 82 -5.16 -3.30 1.01
N PHE A 83 -4.46 -4.38 1.37
CA PHE A 83 -4.90 -5.25 2.45
C PHE A 83 -4.82 -4.56 3.81
N GLY A 84 -3.75 -3.80 4.06
CA GLY A 84 -3.57 -3.02 5.27
C GLY A 84 -4.66 -1.97 5.46
N TYR A 85 -4.99 -1.24 4.39
CA TYR A 85 -6.10 -0.28 4.39
C TYR A 85 -7.46 -0.97 4.59
N ARG A 86 -7.74 -2.06 3.87
CA ARG A 86 -8.99 -2.82 4.05
C ARG A 86 -9.15 -3.34 5.47
N HIS A 87 -8.05 -3.75 6.10
CA HIS A 87 -8.05 -4.19 7.50
C HIS A 87 -8.30 -3.01 8.45
N LEU A 88 -7.67 -1.85 8.20
CA LEU A 88 -7.91 -0.61 8.95
C LEU A 88 -9.38 -0.19 8.87
N ASN A 89 -9.95 -0.05 7.68
CA ASN A 89 -11.35 0.36 7.49
C ASN A 89 -12.33 -0.60 8.19
N LYS A 90 -12.11 -1.92 8.08
CA LYS A 90 -12.92 -2.90 8.83
C LYS A 90 -12.80 -2.76 10.34
N THR A 91 -11.61 -2.46 10.84
CA THR A 91 -11.33 -2.35 12.28
C THR A 91 -12.00 -1.11 12.87
N TYR A 92 -11.97 0.00 12.13
CA TYR A 92 -12.54 1.27 12.58
C TYR A 92 -13.98 1.51 12.08
N LYS A 93 -14.56 0.56 11.34
CA LYS A 93 -15.93 0.56 10.78
C LYS A 93 -16.23 1.76 9.88
N ILE A 94 -15.33 2.04 8.96
CA ILE A 94 -15.42 3.14 8.01
C ILE A 94 -15.53 2.61 6.58
#